data_AF-Q9UBL5-F1
#
_entry.id   AF-Q9UBL5-F1
#
_cell.length_a   1.000
_cell.length_b   1.000
_cell.length_c   1.000
_cell.angle_alpha   90.00
_cell.angle_beta   90.00
_cell.angle_gamma   90.00
#
_symmetry.space_group_name_H-M   'P 1'
#
loop_
_entity.id
_entity.type
_entity.pdbx_description
1 polymer ?
#
loop_
_entity_poly.entity_id
_entity_poly.type
_entity_poly.pdbx_seq_one_letter_code
_entity_poly.pdbx_strand_id
1 'polypeptide(L)'
;MVFMPDEDERKEYILNDTGCHYVGAARSIKCKPWNFGQFEKNVLDCCISLLTESSLKPTDRRDPVLVCRAMCAMMSFEKGQGVLIGNWTG
;
A
#
# COMPACT_ATOMS: atom_id res chain seq x y z
N MET A 1 9.44 14.98 1.21
CA MET A 1 9.01 15.31 2.58
C MET A 1 7.60 14.76 2.74
N VAL A 2 7.33 13.95 3.77
CA VAL A 2 6.01 13.34 4.05
C VAL A 2 5.32 14.01 5.25
N PHE A 3 5.66 15.28 5.51
CA PHE A 3 5.14 16.01 6.65
C PHE A 3 3.69 16.40 6.41
N MET A 4 2.86 16.17 7.42
CA MET A 4 1.43 16.47 7.43
C MET A 4 1.16 17.16 8.76
N PRO A 5 0.84 18.46 8.81
CA PRO A 5 0.80 19.24 10.06
C PRO A 5 -0.37 18.88 10.97
N ASP A 6 -1.52 18.50 10.39
CA ASP A 6 -2.76 18.21 11.10
C ASP A 6 -2.72 16.84 11.79
N GLU A 7 -3.09 16.80 13.07
CA GLU A 7 -3.10 15.57 13.85
C GLU A 7 -4.21 14.60 13.43
N ASP A 8 -5.37 15.10 13.05
CA ASP A 8 -6.50 14.25 12.67
C ASP A 8 -6.28 13.65 11.28
N GLU A 9 -5.63 14.38 10.37
CA GLU A 9 -5.13 13.80 9.12
C GLU A 9 -4.07 12.72 9.38
N ARG A 10 -3.13 12.94 10.31
CA ARG A 10 -2.14 11.91 10.68
C ARG A 10 -2.81 10.68 11.29
N LYS A 11 -3.83 10.85 12.13
CA LYS A 11 -4.59 9.74 12.69
C LYS A 11 -5.27 8.94 11.58
N GLU A 12 -5.92 9.61 10.62
CA GLU A 12 -6.64 8.92 9.55
C GLU A 12 -5.70 8.26 8.53
N TYR A 13 -4.68 8.96 8.05
CA TYR A 13 -3.86 8.48 6.93
C TYR A 13 -2.67 7.61 7.33
N ILE A 14 -2.28 7.63 8.61
CA ILE A 14 -1.11 6.88 9.11
C ILE A 14 -1.52 5.86 10.17
N LEU A 15 -2.30 6.28 11.17
CA LEU A 15 -2.56 5.46 12.36
C LEU A 15 -3.83 4.61 12.27
N ASN A 16 -4.79 4.97 11.42
CA ASN A 16 -5.98 4.17 11.22
C ASN A 16 -5.61 2.93 10.38
N ASP A 17 -5.78 1.76 10.95
CA ASP A 17 -5.45 0.47 10.33
C ASP A 17 -6.67 -0.23 9.73
N THR A 18 -7.82 0.45 9.74
CA THR A 18 -9.03 0.01 9.07
C THR A 18 -9.61 1.15 8.24
N GLY A 19 -10.45 0.82 7.27
CA GLY A 19 -11.07 1.83 6.43
C GLY A 19 -12.15 1.27 5.55
N CYS A 20 -12.47 2.03 4.51
CA CYS A 20 -13.51 1.70 3.56
C CYS A 20 -13.01 1.79 2.11
N HIS A 21 -13.23 0.73 1.35
CA HIS A 21 -13.12 0.75 -0.10
C HIS A 21 -14.50 0.98 -0.72
N TYR A 22 -14.68 2.13 -1.36
CA TYR A 22 -15.92 2.46 -2.05
C TYR A 22 -15.99 1.78 -3.43
N VAL A 23 -17.07 1.04 -3.66
CA VAL A 23 -17.31 0.29 -4.89
C VAL A 23 -18.75 0.50 -5.39
N GLY A 24 -19.06 -0.02 -6.58
CA GLY A 24 -20.39 0.06 -7.18
C GLY A 24 -20.46 1.08 -8.30
N ALA A 25 -21.64 1.64 -8.54
CA ALA A 25 -21.88 2.63 -9.57
C ALA A 25 -22.06 4.03 -8.95
N ALA A 26 -21.90 5.10 -9.73
CA ALA A 26 -22.05 6.47 -9.25
C ALA A 26 -23.39 6.76 -8.54
N ARG A 27 -24.47 6.04 -8.91
CA ARG A 27 -25.81 6.14 -8.30
C ARG A 27 -26.07 5.10 -7.20
N SER A 28 -25.13 4.20 -6.94
CA SER A 28 -25.22 3.14 -5.94
C SER A 28 -23.83 2.83 -5.40
N ILE A 29 -23.31 3.77 -4.62
CA ILE A 29 -22.01 3.65 -3.96
C ILE A 29 -22.20 2.77 -2.73
N LYS A 30 -21.33 1.77 -2.58
CA LYS A 30 -21.28 0.89 -1.42
C LYS A 30 -19.92 1.01 -0.76
N CYS A 31 -19.93 1.18 0.56
CA CYS A 31 -18.72 1.06 1.37
C CYS A 31 -18.46 -0.42 1.66
N LYS A 32 -17.27 -0.91 1.34
CA LYS A 32 -16.78 -2.21 1.82
C LYS A 32 -15.70 -1.97 2.88
N PRO A 33 -15.93 -2.39 4.14
CA PRO A 33 -14.89 -2.34 5.16
C PRO A 33 -13.63 -3.07 4.71
N TRP A 34 -12.48 -2.52 5.02
CA TRP A 34 -11.18 -3.10 4.71
C TRP A 34 -10.27 -3.00 5.94
N ASN A 35 -9.57 -4.09 6.25
CA ASN A 35 -8.53 -4.10 7.27
C ASN A 35 -7.19 -3.87 6.57
N PHE A 36 -6.59 -2.69 6.76
CA PHE A 36 -5.24 -2.41 6.25
C PHE A 36 -4.19 -3.18 7.07
N GLY A 37 -4.38 -3.23 8.39
CA GLY A 37 -3.60 -4.06 9.30
C GLY A 37 -2.09 -3.79 9.28
N GLN A 38 -1.65 -2.55 8.99
CA GLN A 38 -0.23 -2.22 8.83
C GLN A 38 0.62 -2.46 10.10
N PHE A 39 -0.03 -2.55 11.27
CA PHE A 39 0.61 -2.81 12.56
C PHE A 39 0.51 -4.27 13.00
N GLU A 40 -0.11 -5.14 12.20
CA GLU A 40 -0.19 -6.56 12.50
C GLU A 40 1.18 -7.23 12.46
N LYS A 41 1.29 -8.36 13.17
CA LYS A 41 2.55 -9.08 13.32
C LYS A 41 3.17 -9.42 11.96
N ASN A 42 4.47 -9.13 11.81
CA ASN A 42 5.29 -9.36 10.62
C ASN A 42 4.97 -8.48 9.39
N VAL A 43 3.95 -7.61 9.42
CA VAL A 43 3.62 -6.79 8.22
C VAL A 43 4.77 -5.85 7.86
N LEU A 44 5.39 -5.21 8.85
CA LEU A 44 6.58 -4.39 8.64
C LEU A 44 7.73 -5.18 8.01
N ASP A 45 8.02 -6.39 8.54
CA ASP A 45 9.09 -7.24 8.01
C ASP A 45 8.83 -7.64 6.56
N CYS A 46 7.58 -7.98 6.22
CA CYS A 46 7.16 -8.23 4.85
C CYS A 46 7.37 -7.01 3.95
N CYS A 47 6.98 -5.81 4.38
CA CYS A 47 7.21 -4.58 3.61
C CYS A 47 8.70 -4.31 3.36
N ILE A 48 9.56 -4.56 4.36
CA ILE A 48 11.01 -4.42 4.20
C ILE A 48 11.59 -5.51 3.28
N SER A 49 11.07 -6.73 3.32
CA SER A 49 11.44 -7.80 2.38
C SER A 49 11.09 -7.41 0.95
N LEU A 50 9.86 -6.93 0.71
CA LEU A 50 9.42 -6.47 -0.62
C LEU A 50 10.28 -5.31 -1.14
N LEU A 51 10.64 -4.34 -0.29
CA LEU A 51 11.57 -3.28 -0.67
C LEU A 51 12.98 -3.80 -0.99
N THR A 52 13.39 -4.92 -0.41
CA THR A 52 14.69 -5.56 -0.65
C THR A 52 14.70 -6.42 -1.90
N GLU A 53 13.57 -7.02 -2.24
CA GLU A 53 13.36 -7.72 -3.51
C GLU A 53 13.14 -6.77 -4.69
N SER A 54 12.69 -5.54 -4.40
CA SER A 54 12.54 -4.49 -5.41
C SER A 54 13.89 -4.07 -6.01
N SER A 55 13.85 -3.39 -7.16
CA SER A 55 15.05 -2.81 -7.80
C SER A 55 15.56 -1.53 -7.11
N LEU A 56 14.95 -1.10 -6.00
CA LEU A 56 15.28 0.15 -5.32
C LEU A 56 16.54 0.01 -4.46
N LYS A 57 17.56 0.81 -4.78
CA LYS A 57 18.82 0.83 -4.04
C LYS A 57 18.60 1.34 -2.59
N PRO A 58 19.35 0.83 -1.60
CA PRO A 58 19.24 1.28 -0.21
C PRO A 58 19.38 2.81 -0.02
N THR A 59 20.24 3.47 -0.79
CA THR A 59 20.45 4.93 -0.75
C THR A 59 19.22 5.74 -1.19
N ASP A 60 18.37 5.12 -2.00
CA ASP A 60 17.21 5.77 -2.63
C ASP A 60 15.94 5.57 -1.79
N ARG A 61 15.99 4.69 -0.78
CA ARG A 61 14.88 4.42 0.17
C ARG A 61 14.51 5.62 1.06
N ARG A 62 15.34 6.67 1.07
CA ARG A 62 15.05 7.95 1.74
C ARG A 62 14.03 8.81 0.99
N ASP A 63 13.82 8.55 -0.30
CA ASP A 63 12.89 9.29 -1.13
C ASP A 63 11.52 8.58 -1.14
N PRO A 64 10.48 9.18 -0.53
CA PRO A 64 9.16 8.57 -0.49
C PRO A 64 8.57 8.34 -1.89
N VAL A 65 8.91 9.16 -2.89
CA VAL A 65 8.41 8.99 -4.26
C VAL A 65 8.97 7.71 -4.88
N LEU A 66 10.26 7.45 -4.65
CA LEU A 66 10.92 6.24 -5.16
C LEU A 66 10.44 4.99 -4.42
N VAL A 67 10.26 5.09 -3.10
CA VAL A 67 9.68 4.01 -2.27
C VAL A 67 8.27 3.65 -2.75
N CYS A 68 7.38 4.63 -2.95
CA CYS A 68 6.03 4.38 -3.46
C CYS A 68 6.07 3.69 -4.83
N ARG A 69 6.91 4.17 -5.76
CA ARG A 69 7.03 3.58 -7.09
C ARG A 69 7.50 2.12 -7.04
N ALA A 70 8.50 1.83 -6.22
CA ALA A 70 9.03 0.48 -6.06
C ALA A 70 7.98 -0.46 -5.44
N MET A 71 7.31 -0.03 -4.37
CA MET A 71 6.28 -0.83 -3.71
C MET A 71 5.09 -1.12 -4.64
N CYS A 72 4.61 -0.13 -5.40
CA CYS A 72 3.53 -0.34 -6.37
C CYS A 72 3.90 -1.37 -7.44
N ALA A 73 5.15 -1.35 -7.93
CA ALA A 73 5.62 -2.34 -8.88
C ALA A 73 5.62 -3.76 -8.29
N MET A 74 5.97 -3.91 -7.01
CA MET A 74 5.93 -5.20 -6.31
C MET A 74 4.51 -5.73 -6.05
N MET A 75 3.47 -4.90 -6.14
CA MET A 75 2.09 -5.36 -5.90
C MET A 75 1.55 -6.20 -7.06
N SER A 76 1.92 -5.85 -8.30
CA SER A 76 1.48 -6.56 -9.50
C SER A 76 2.47 -7.66 -9.85
N PHE A 77 1.99 -8.88 -10.12
CA PHE A 77 2.84 -9.95 -10.62
C PHE A 77 3.22 -9.69 -12.08
N GLU A 78 4.33 -8.97 -12.28
CA GLU A 78 4.91 -8.72 -13.60
C GLU A 78 6.28 -9.40 -13.70
N LYS A 79 6.53 -10.12 -14.80
CA LYS A 79 7.81 -10.77 -15.10
C LYS A 79 8.33 -11.75 -14.03
N GLY A 80 7.43 -12.39 -13.27
CA GLY A 80 7.78 -13.47 -12.34
C GLY A 80 7.95 -13.06 -10.88
N GLN A 81 7.73 -11.79 -10.55
CA GLN A 81 7.80 -11.26 -9.19
C GLN A 81 6.55 -10.41 -8.91
N GLY A 82 6.04 -10.46 -7.68
CA GLY A 82 4.94 -9.60 -7.22
C GLY A 82 3.96 -10.31 -6.29
N VAL A 83 3.17 -9.54 -5.55
CA VAL A 83 2.28 -10.05 -4.49
C VAL A 83 0.97 -10.61 -5.05
N LEU A 84 0.39 -9.96 -6.06
CA LEU A 84 -0.96 -10.28 -6.54
C LEU A 84 -0.95 -10.63 -8.04
N ILE A 85 -1.66 -11.71 -8.39
CA ILE A 85 -1.96 -12.07 -9.78
C ILE A 85 -3.38 -11.61 -10.07
N GLY A 86 -3.52 -10.70 -11.02
CA GLY A 86 -4.83 -10.24 -11.47
C GLY A 86 -5.53 -11.28 -12.36
N ASN A 87 -6.82 -11.49 -12.13
CA ASN A 87 -7.65 -12.37 -12.95
C ASN A 87 -9.02 -11.72 -13.19
N TRP A 88 -9.37 -11.53 -14.47
CA TRP A 88 -10.62 -10.94 -14.92
C TRP A 88 -11.39 -11.83 -15.91
N THR A 89 -11.16 -13.15 -15.92
CA THR A 89 -11.88 -14.09 -16.82
C THR A 89 -13.32 -14.38 -16.41
N GLY A 90 -13.90 -13.56 -15.52
CA GLY A 90 -15.27 -13.72 -15.03
C GLY A 90 -16.33 -13.33 -16.04
#